data_AF-A0A966UCM7-F1
#
_entry.id   AF-A0A966UCM7-F1
#
_cell.length_a   1.000
_cell.length_b   1.000
_cell.length_c   1.000
_cell.angle_alpha   90.00
_cell.angle_beta   90.00
_cell.angle_gamma   90.00
#
_symmetry.space_group_name_H-M   'P 1'
#
loop_
_entity.id
_entity.type
_entity.pdbx_description
1 polymer ?
#
loop_
_entity_poly.entity_id
_entity_poly.type
_entity_poly.pdbx_seq_one_letter_code
_entity_poly.pdbx_strand_id
1 'polypeptide(L)'
;MSRAINESEKDDGFYVPNLVHSVDGLIHDSVYDKIPECLRPIVDIGSNRQERDVLLIGAITVISGCLPNIYGLYDNRMVYPNLFAFIDAPAGAGKGILNHLRLLGKPIHMSRIEATRAAMEGFEERKSEMKSKNEDPSSLPVPKQKLLFIPANSSASSFINTLTENDEMGILFSTEADTLANSLTQDWGNFSDVLRCAFHHESVE
;
A
#
# COMPACT_ATOMS: atom_id res chain seq x y z
N MET A 1 0.40 -36.74 48.58
CA MET A 1 1.34 -36.39 47.50
C MET A 1 1.12 -37.35 46.34
N SER A 2 0.29 -36.96 45.38
CA SER A 2 0.22 -37.61 44.07
C SER A 2 0.12 -36.50 43.03
N ARG A 3 1.01 -36.54 42.05
CA ARG A 3 1.26 -35.48 41.06
C ARG A 3 0.01 -35.21 40.23
N ALA A 4 -0.40 -33.95 40.19
CA ALA A 4 -1.33 -33.44 39.20
C ALA A 4 -0.69 -33.49 37.82
N ILE A 5 -1.45 -34.01 36.85
CA ILE A 5 -1.18 -33.94 35.42
C ILE A 5 -1.37 -32.48 35.02
N ASN A 6 -0.31 -31.84 34.51
CA ASN A 6 -0.38 -30.48 34.01
C ASN A 6 -0.77 -30.53 32.52
N GLU A 7 -2.08 -30.50 32.25
CA GLU A 7 -2.63 -30.15 30.95
C GLU A 7 -2.68 -28.63 30.83
N SER A 8 -1.67 -28.00 30.22
CA SER A 8 -1.82 -26.65 29.65
C SER A 8 -0.62 -26.28 28.78
N GLU A 9 -0.78 -26.47 27.48
CA GLU A 9 -0.35 -25.55 26.41
C GLU A 9 -0.73 -26.23 25.09
N LYS A 10 -2.02 -26.12 24.74
CA LYS A 10 -2.43 -26.33 23.35
C LYS A 10 -1.93 -25.11 22.60
N ASP A 11 -0.79 -25.29 21.95
CA ASP A 11 -0.29 -24.41 20.92
C ASP A 11 -1.39 -24.31 19.84
N ASP A 12 -2.05 -23.16 19.72
CA ASP A 12 -2.99 -22.84 18.63
C ASP A 12 -2.22 -22.64 17.32
N GLY A 13 -1.30 -23.55 17.04
CA GLY A 13 -0.45 -23.56 15.86
C GLY A 13 -1.29 -23.91 14.64
N PHE A 14 -1.35 -22.97 13.70
CA PHE A 14 -1.86 -23.20 12.36
C PHE A 14 -1.21 -24.48 11.80
N TYR A 15 -2.00 -25.42 11.27
CA TYR A 15 -1.44 -26.61 10.63
C TYR A 15 -0.70 -26.20 9.35
N VAL A 16 0.63 -26.14 9.44
CA VAL A 16 1.50 -25.97 8.29
C VAL A 16 1.89 -27.36 7.80
N PRO A 17 1.50 -27.77 6.57
CA PRO A 17 1.88 -29.07 6.05
C PRO A 17 3.41 -29.24 6.04
N ASN A 18 3.92 -30.41 6.44
CA ASN A 18 5.36 -30.70 6.46
C ASN A 18 6.07 -30.40 5.13
N LEU A 19 5.34 -30.44 4.01
CA LEU A 19 5.84 -30.08 2.69
C LEU A 19 6.40 -28.65 2.65
N VAL A 20 5.79 -27.68 3.36
CA VAL A 20 6.24 -26.29 3.39
C VAL A 20 7.65 -26.16 3.97
N HIS A 21 8.04 -27.04 4.89
CA HIS A 21 9.39 -27.07 5.45
C HIS A 21 10.43 -27.71 4.51
N SER A 22 9.98 -28.36 3.43
CA SER A 22 10.83 -29.06 2.46
C SER A 22 11.05 -28.29 1.15
N VAL A 23 10.33 -27.19 0.94
CA VAL A 23 10.51 -26.33 -0.23
C VAL A 23 11.41 -25.16 0.17
N ASP A 24 12.45 -24.88 -0.63
CA ASP A 24 13.18 -23.62 -0.54
C ASP A 24 12.15 -22.49 -0.74
N GLY A 25 11.89 -21.68 0.29
CA GLY A 25 10.84 -20.64 0.29
C GLY A 25 11.12 -19.48 -0.68
N LEU A 26 12.14 -19.63 -1.53
CA LEU A 26 12.60 -18.67 -2.51
C LEU A 26 11.99 -18.92 -3.89
N ILE A 27 11.86 -17.85 -4.66
CA ILE A 27 11.40 -17.90 -6.04
C ILE A 27 12.43 -18.66 -6.87
N HIS A 28 11.96 -19.63 -7.65
CA HIS A 28 12.82 -20.42 -8.54
C HIS A 28 13.48 -19.53 -9.61
N ASP A 29 14.76 -19.76 -9.89
CA ASP A 29 15.56 -18.87 -10.74
C ASP A 29 14.98 -18.67 -12.15
N SER A 30 14.29 -19.69 -12.68
CA SER A 30 13.63 -19.63 -13.99
C SER A 30 12.53 -18.56 -14.10
N VAL A 31 12.03 -18.03 -12.98
CA VAL A 31 11.07 -16.92 -12.98
C VAL A 31 11.78 -15.64 -13.40
N TYR A 32 13.01 -15.41 -12.93
CA TYR A 32 13.82 -14.25 -13.28
C TYR A 32 14.21 -14.19 -14.76
N ASP A 33 14.33 -15.35 -15.41
CA ASP A 33 14.55 -15.42 -16.86
C ASP A 33 13.34 -14.90 -17.65
N LYS A 34 12.15 -14.93 -17.04
CA LYS A 34 10.85 -14.65 -17.68
C LYS A 34 10.19 -13.35 -17.20
N ILE A 35 10.76 -12.62 -16.26
CA ILE A 35 10.17 -11.35 -15.81
C ILE A 35 10.19 -10.32 -16.95
N PRO A 36 9.19 -9.42 -17.01
CA PRO A 36 9.18 -8.30 -17.95
C PRO A 36 10.47 -7.47 -17.88
N GLU A 37 10.93 -6.97 -19.02
CA GLU A 37 12.19 -6.22 -19.11
C GLU A 37 12.20 -4.96 -18.25
N CYS A 38 11.03 -4.35 -18.05
CA CYS A 38 10.88 -3.18 -17.18
C CYS A 38 11.12 -3.48 -15.69
N LEU A 39 11.02 -4.75 -15.25
CA LEU A 39 11.25 -5.16 -13.86
C LEU A 39 12.68 -5.65 -13.61
N ARG A 40 13.40 -6.09 -14.65
CA ARG A 40 14.79 -6.60 -14.51
C ARG A 40 15.71 -5.61 -13.78
N PRO A 41 15.76 -4.32 -14.15
CA PRO A 41 16.64 -3.36 -13.48
C PRO A 41 16.34 -3.17 -11.99
N ILE A 42 15.11 -3.46 -11.54
CA ILE A 42 14.72 -3.35 -10.14
C ILE A 42 15.25 -4.55 -9.37
N VAL A 43 15.04 -5.75 -9.91
CA VAL A 43 15.46 -7.00 -9.28
C VAL A 43 16.98 -7.10 -9.23
N ASP A 44 17.68 -6.64 -10.27
CA ASP A 44 19.14 -6.70 -10.38
C ASP A 44 19.89 -5.81 -9.36
N ILE A 45 19.17 -4.95 -8.62
CA ILE A 45 19.72 -4.19 -7.48
C ILE A 45 20.05 -5.15 -6.31
N GLY A 46 19.32 -6.26 -6.19
CA GLY A 46 19.49 -7.23 -5.12
C GLY A 46 20.83 -7.96 -5.22
N SER A 47 21.56 -8.03 -4.11
CA SER A 47 22.90 -8.65 -4.03
C SER A 47 22.85 -10.18 -3.84
N ASN A 48 21.69 -10.73 -3.51
CA ASN A 48 21.46 -12.16 -3.26
C ASN A 48 20.04 -12.58 -3.68
N ARG A 49 19.74 -13.88 -3.68
CA ARG A 49 18.41 -14.40 -4.10
C ARG A 49 17.27 -13.84 -3.24
N GLN A 50 17.48 -13.72 -1.92
CA GLN A 50 16.48 -13.20 -1.00
C GLN A 50 16.10 -11.74 -1.32
N GLU A 51 17.09 -10.88 -1.56
CA GLU A 51 16.84 -9.47 -1.92
C GLU A 51 16.13 -9.36 -3.28
N ARG A 52 16.47 -10.22 -4.24
CA ARG A 52 15.80 -10.29 -5.55
C ARG A 52 14.32 -10.65 -5.41
N ASP A 53 14.00 -11.64 -4.58
CA ASP A 53 12.62 -12.07 -4.31
C ASP A 53 11.82 -10.93 -3.66
N VAL A 54 12.40 -10.32 -2.63
CA VAL A 54 11.81 -9.20 -1.87
C VAL A 54 11.58 -7.97 -2.78
N LEU A 55 12.53 -7.65 -3.65
CA LEU A 55 12.41 -6.56 -4.62
C LEU A 55 11.34 -6.86 -5.66
N LEU A 56 11.27 -8.07 -6.18
CA LEU A 56 10.26 -8.45 -7.17
C LEU A 56 8.85 -8.35 -6.57
N ILE A 57 8.61 -8.97 -5.41
CA ILE A 57 7.31 -8.95 -4.72
C ILE A 57 6.92 -7.52 -4.34
N GLY A 58 7.85 -6.74 -3.79
CA GLY A 58 7.58 -5.36 -3.44
C GLY A 58 7.29 -4.49 -4.67
N ALA A 59 8.03 -4.68 -5.77
CA ALA A 59 7.84 -3.91 -6.99
C ALA A 59 6.47 -4.15 -7.61
N ILE A 60 6.05 -5.42 -7.77
CA ILE A 60 4.72 -5.73 -8.33
C ILE A 60 3.60 -5.16 -7.44
N THR A 61 3.80 -5.15 -6.12
CA THR A 61 2.83 -4.61 -5.16
C THR A 61 2.71 -3.09 -5.28
N VAL A 62 3.82 -2.36 -5.38
CA VAL A 62 3.78 -0.90 -5.59
C VAL A 62 3.20 -0.56 -6.96
N ILE A 63 3.56 -1.29 -8.01
CA ILE A 63 3.05 -1.08 -9.37
C ILE A 63 1.54 -1.32 -9.42
N SER A 64 1.03 -2.29 -8.66
CA SER A 64 -0.40 -2.59 -8.55
C SER A 64 -1.24 -1.32 -8.24
N GLY A 65 -0.80 -0.49 -7.29
CA GLY A 65 -1.47 0.78 -6.96
C GLY A 65 -1.19 1.95 -7.93
N CYS A 66 -0.28 1.77 -8.88
CA CYS A 66 0.04 2.74 -9.94
C CYS A 66 -0.78 2.55 -11.21
N LEU A 67 -1.69 1.58 -11.27
CA LEU A 67 -2.42 1.18 -12.47
C LEU A 67 -3.94 1.43 -12.36
N PRO A 68 -4.38 2.69 -12.14
CA PRO A 68 -5.81 3.00 -11.93
C PRO A 68 -6.69 2.70 -13.15
N ASN A 69 -6.09 2.66 -14.35
CA ASN A 69 -6.80 2.44 -15.60
C ASN A 69 -6.82 0.96 -16.02
N ILE A 70 -6.33 0.06 -15.18
CA ILE A 70 -6.31 -1.38 -15.44
C ILE A 70 -7.33 -2.05 -14.52
N TYR A 71 -8.33 -2.67 -15.13
CA TYR A 71 -9.38 -3.42 -14.45
C TYR A 71 -9.87 -4.57 -15.34
N GLY A 72 -10.50 -5.55 -14.72
CA GLY A 72 -11.14 -6.68 -15.38
C GLY A 72 -12.57 -6.90 -14.88
N LEU A 73 -13.36 -7.65 -15.66
CA LEU A 73 -14.67 -8.13 -15.22
C LEU A 73 -14.54 -9.57 -14.73
N TYR A 74 -14.86 -9.80 -13.46
CA TYR A 74 -14.85 -11.13 -12.84
C TYR A 74 -16.13 -11.31 -12.02
N ASP A 75 -16.87 -12.40 -12.24
CA ASP A 75 -18.15 -12.68 -11.58
C ASP A 75 -19.13 -11.49 -11.61
N ASN A 76 -19.25 -10.84 -12.78
CA ASN A 76 -20.03 -9.61 -13.00
C ASN A 76 -19.63 -8.40 -12.12
N ARG A 77 -18.45 -8.44 -11.49
CA ARG A 77 -17.88 -7.33 -10.72
C ARG A 77 -16.64 -6.78 -11.42
N MET A 78 -16.47 -5.46 -11.33
CA MET A 78 -15.24 -4.81 -11.77
C MET A 78 -14.17 -5.03 -10.72
N VAL A 79 -13.03 -5.61 -11.10
CA VAL A 79 -11.91 -5.90 -10.22
C VAL A 79 -10.65 -5.18 -10.69
N TYR A 80 -9.89 -4.66 -9.74
CA TYR A 80 -8.63 -3.93 -9.94
C TYR A 80 -7.45 -4.76 -9.44
N PRO A 81 -6.20 -4.52 -9.91
CA PRO A 81 -5.02 -5.27 -9.51
C PRO A 81 -4.55 -4.87 -8.10
N ASN A 82 -5.41 -4.98 -7.09
CA ASN A 82 -5.10 -4.65 -5.70
C ASN A 82 -4.23 -5.77 -5.11
N LEU A 83 -2.98 -5.46 -4.77
CA LEU A 83 -2.06 -6.41 -4.16
C LEU A 83 -1.67 -5.94 -2.76
N PHE A 84 -1.58 -6.91 -1.85
CA PHE A 84 -1.12 -6.71 -0.47
C PHE A 84 0.07 -7.62 -0.24
N ALA A 85 1.18 -7.03 0.21
CA ALA A 85 2.38 -7.76 0.57
C ALA A 85 2.83 -7.35 1.97
N PHE A 86 3.02 -8.34 2.83
CA PHE A 86 3.69 -8.20 4.11
C PHE A 86 4.97 -9.04 4.06
N ILE A 87 6.12 -8.37 4.11
CA ILE A 87 7.42 -9.02 3.95
C ILE A 87 8.07 -9.09 5.33
N ASP A 88 8.09 -10.27 5.91
CA ASP A 88 8.88 -10.55 7.11
C ASP A 88 10.27 -11.05 6.72
N ALA A 89 11.30 -10.47 7.32
CA ALA A 89 12.68 -10.91 7.18
C ALA A 89 13.48 -10.56 8.44
N PRO A 90 14.50 -11.36 8.81
CA PRO A 90 15.35 -11.08 9.96
C PRO A 90 16.02 -9.70 9.92
N ALA A 91 16.47 -9.21 11.08
CA ALA A 91 17.28 -8.00 11.14
C ALA A 91 18.59 -8.19 10.33
N GLY A 92 18.94 -7.19 9.52
CA GLY A 92 20.11 -7.27 8.64
C GLY A 92 19.90 -8.06 7.33
N ALA A 93 18.71 -8.63 7.08
CA ALA A 93 18.40 -9.38 5.85
C ALA A 93 18.13 -8.52 4.61
N GLY A 94 18.60 -7.27 4.56
CA GLY A 94 18.47 -6.41 3.38
C GLY A 94 17.13 -5.67 3.22
N LYS A 95 16.21 -5.72 4.20
CA LYS A 95 14.89 -5.02 4.14
C LYS A 95 14.97 -3.53 3.80
N GLY A 96 16.07 -2.86 4.12
CA GLY A 96 16.31 -1.46 3.77
C GLY A 96 16.23 -1.17 2.27
N ILE A 97 16.49 -2.17 1.43
CA ILE A 97 16.42 -2.07 -0.03
C ILE A 97 14.99 -1.76 -0.52
N LEU A 98 13.97 -2.16 0.24
CA LEU A 98 12.56 -1.89 -0.07
C LEU A 98 12.26 -0.39 -0.15
N ASN A 99 13.00 0.47 0.56
CA ASN A 99 12.81 1.92 0.48
C ASN A 99 12.94 2.46 -0.95
N HIS A 100 13.74 1.80 -1.79
CA HIS A 100 13.91 2.19 -3.19
C HIS A 100 12.64 1.96 -4.02
N LEU A 101 11.76 1.04 -3.64
CA LEU A 101 10.54 0.75 -4.39
C LEU A 101 9.55 1.91 -4.40
N ARG A 102 9.62 2.81 -3.41
CA ARG A 102 8.85 4.07 -3.41
C ARG A 102 9.19 4.95 -4.62
N LEU A 103 10.39 4.80 -5.19
CA LEU A 103 10.79 5.51 -6.41
C LEU A 103 9.97 5.11 -7.63
N LEU A 104 9.40 3.90 -7.67
CA LEU A 104 8.57 3.42 -8.79
C LEU A 104 7.29 4.26 -8.94
N GLY A 105 6.64 4.58 -7.82
CA GLY A 105 5.45 5.44 -7.80
C GLY A 105 5.75 6.93 -7.69
N LYS A 106 7.01 7.33 -7.45
CA LYS A 106 7.38 8.73 -7.19
C LYS A 106 6.99 9.68 -8.34
N PRO A 107 7.19 9.37 -9.63
CA PRO A 107 6.78 10.26 -10.71
C PRO A 107 5.26 10.53 -10.70
N ILE A 108 4.45 9.49 -10.49
CA ILE A 108 2.99 9.62 -10.40
C ILE A 108 2.60 10.43 -9.16
N HIS A 109 3.23 10.16 -8.03
CA HIS A 109 3.00 10.90 -6.80
C HIS A 109 3.30 12.40 -6.95
N MET A 110 4.44 12.75 -7.56
CA MET A 110 4.82 14.15 -7.80
C MET A 110 3.87 14.83 -8.78
N SER A 111 3.47 14.14 -9.86
CA SER A 111 2.47 14.68 -10.79
C SER A 111 1.15 15.02 -10.10
N ARG A 112 0.68 14.20 -9.14
CA ARG A 112 -0.52 14.51 -8.34
C ARG A 112 -0.33 15.72 -7.42
N ILE A 113 0.83 15.86 -6.79
CA ILE A 113 1.16 17.02 -5.96
C ILE A 113 1.21 18.29 -6.80
N GLU A 114 1.87 18.25 -7.96
CA GLU A 114 1.99 19.38 -8.87
C GLU A 114 0.62 19.82 -9.41
N ALA A 115 -0.23 18.88 -9.80
CA ALA A 115 -1.60 19.16 -10.23
C ALA A 115 -2.43 19.80 -9.10
N THR A 116 -2.29 19.31 -7.86
CA THR A 116 -2.94 19.89 -6.68
C THR A 116 -2.45 21.32 -6.45
N ARG A 117 -1.13 21.55 -6.52
CA ARG A 117 -0.54 22.88 -6.34
C ARG A 117 -1.08 23.88 -7.37
N ALA A 118 -1.09 23.50 -8.66
CA ALA A 118 -1.63 24.36 -9.71
C ALA A 118 -3.12 24.66 -9.52
N ALA A 119 -3.91 23.67 -9.06
CA ALA A 119 -5.32 23.88 -8.75
C ALA A 119 -5.52 24.83 -7.56
N MET A 120 -4.66 24.74 -6.54
CA MET A 120 -4.66 25.64 -5.38
C MET A 120 -4.30 27.08 -5.75
N GLU A 121 -3.27 27.28 -6.59
CA GLU A 121 -2.90 28.60 -7.11
C GLU A 121 -4.09 29.26 -7.83
N GLY A 122 -4.74 28.54 -8.76
CA GLY A 122 -5.92 29.04 -9.46
C GLY A 122 -7.15 29.26 -8.56
N PHE A 123 -7.27 28.51 -7.45
CA PHE A 123 -8.30 28.74 -6.44
C PHE A 123 -8.03 30.03 -5.66
N GLU A 124 -6.78 30.29 -5.26
CA GLU A 124 -6.39 31.50 -4.54
C GLU A 124 -6.58 32.76 -5.40
N GLU A 125 -6.24 32.69 -6.69
CA GLU A 125 -6.49 33.77 -7.65
C GLU A 125 -7.98 34.11 -7.75
N ARG A 126 -8.84 33.11 -8.01
CA ARG A 126 -10.30 33.30 -8.08
C ARG A 126 -10.88 33.83 -6.76
N LYS A 127 -10.39 33.32 -5.63
CA LYS A 127 -10.79 33.77 -4.30
C LYS A 127 -10.43 35.24 -4.07
N SER A 128 -9.28 35.68 -4.57
CA SER A 128 -8.85 37.08 -4.54
C SER A 128 -9.72 37.97 -5.45
N GLU A 129 -9.99 37.51 -6.68
CA GLU A 129 -10.85 38.21 -7.63
C GLU A 129 -12.27 38.42 -7.09
N MET A 130 -12.90 37.39 -6.52
CA MET A 130 -14.24 37.51 -5.92
C MET A 130 -14.25 38.51 -4.76
N LYS A 131 -13.24 38.45 -3.89
CA LYS A 131 -13.08 39.44 -2.81
C LYS A 131 -12.94 40.87 -3.35
N SER A 132 -12.19 41.07 -4.44
CA SER A 132 -12.04 42.38 -5.08
C SER A 132 -13.35 42.92 -5.66
N LYS A 133 -14.27 42.02 -6.04
CA LYS A 133 -15.62 42.33 -6.54
C LYS A 133 -16.69 42.38 -5.44
N ASN A 134 -16.32 42.24 -4.15
CA ASN A 134 -17.25 42.07 -3.02
C ASN A 134 -18.23 40.89 -3.18
N GLU A 135 -17.84 39.85 -3.92
CA GLU A 135 -18.56 38.59 -4.02
C GLU A 135 -18.11 37.64 -2.89
N ASP A 136 -19.01 36.77 -2.41
CA ASP A 136 -18.69 35.81 -1.36
C ASP A 136 -17.93 34.60 -1.92
N PRO A 137 -16.63 34.42 -1.57
CA PRO A 137 -15.83 33.31 -2.07
C PRO A 137 -16.12 31.98 -1.36
N SER A 138 -17.01 31.94 -0.36
CA SER A 138 -17.33 30.72 0.39
C SER A 138 -17.90 29.60 -0.48
N SER A 139 -18.49 29.96 -1.62
CA SER A 139 -19.06 29.04 -2.61
C SER A 139 -18.00 28.38 -3.52
N LEU A 140 -16.75 28.86 -3.52
CA LEU A 140 -15.69 28.27 -4.32
C LEU A 140 -15.28 26.90 -3.76
N PRO A 141 -15.30 25.83 -4.57
CA PRO A 141 -14.87 24.52 -4.12
C PRO A 141 -13.35 24.52 -3.88
N VAL A 142 -12.95 24.12 -2.67
CA VAL A 142 -11.53 23.98 -2.33
C VAL A 142 -10.94 22.78 -3.08
N PRO A 143 -9.80 22.94 -3.78
CA PRO A 143 -9.12 21.83 -4.42
C PRO A 143 -8.73 20.74 -3.39
N LYS A 144 -9.01 19.49 -3.73
CA LYS A 144 -8.68 18.30 -2.91
C LYS A 144 -7.21 17.92 -3.10
N GLN A 145 -6.57 17.41 -2.04
CA GLN A 145 -5.16 17.06 -2.10
C GLN A 145 -4.99 15.61 -2.55
N LYS A 146 -4.45 15.41 -3.75
CA LYS A 146 -4.25 14.05 -4.29
C LYS A 146 -2.87 13.51 -3.92
N LEU A 147 -2.81 12.44 -3.13
CA LEU A 147 -1.57 11.78 -2.68
C LEU A 147 -1.55 10.29 -3.03
N LEU A 148 -0.69 9.88 -3.96
CA LEU A 148 -0.57 8.44 -4.29
C LEU A 148 -0.12 7.59 -3.08
N PHE A 149 0.93 8.01 -2.38
CA PHE A 149 1.43 7.32 -1.20
C PHE A 149 0.76 7.89 0.03
N ILE A 150 -0.03 7.07 0.71
CA ILE A 150 -0.72 7.44 1.93
C ILE A 150 0.15 7.00 3.13
N PRO A 151 0.43 7.90 4.08
CA PRO A 151 1.22 7.55 5.27
C PRO A 151 0.58 6.41 6.06
N ALA A 152 1.40 5.44 6.48
CA ALA A 152 0.93 4.28 7.25
C ALA A 152 0.48 4.63 8.68
N ASN A 153 0.79 5.84 9.17
CA ASN A 153 0.41 6.38 10.46
C ASN A 153 -0.81 7.33 10.40
N SER A 154 -1.54 7.34 9.28
CA SER A 154 -2.79 8.09 9.15
C SER A 154 -3.89 7.49 10.05
N SER A 155 -4.74 8.35 10.63
CA SER A 155 -5.99 7.89 11.26
C SER A 155 -6.92 7.26 10.22
N ALA A 156 -7.89 6.46 10.66
CA ALA A 156 -8.87 5.84 9.76
C ALA A 156 -9.63 6.89 8.94
N SER A 157 -10.08 7.98 9.58
CA SER A 157 -10.74 9.10 8.91
C SER A 157 -9.86 9.79 7.88
N SER A 158 -8.58 10.05 8.20
CA SER A 158 -7.64 10.64 7.26
C SER A 158 -7.35 9.73 6.08
N PHE A 159 -7.29 8.41 6.32
CA PHE A 159 -7.06 7.41 5.29
C PHE A 159 -8.24 7.34 4.30
N ILE A 160 -9.46 7.23 4.82
CA ILE A 160 -10.69 7.21 4.01
C ILE A 160 -10.88 8.51 3.23
N ASN A 161 -10.66 9.66 3.87
CA ASN A 161 -10.72 10.95 3.18
C ASN A 161 -9.69 11.03 2.05
N THR A 162 -8.44 10.63 2.30
CA THR A 162 -7.39 10.63 1.27
C THR A 162 -7.74 9.71 0.11
N LEU A 163 -8.28 8.52 0.37
CA LEU A 163 -8.77 7.63 -0.69
C LEU A 163 -9.91 8.27 -1.47
N THR A 164 -10.91 8.84 -0.80
CA THR A 164 -12.05 9.52 -1.43
C THR A 164 -11.60 10.69 -2.31
N GLU A 165 -10.61 11.46 -1.87
CA GLU A 165 -10.02 12.54 -2.64
C GLU A 165 -9.18 12.05 -3.83
N ASN A 166 -8.64 10.84 -3.74
CA ASN A 166 -7.83 10.18 -4.76
C ASN A 166 -8.63 9.30 -5.73
N ASP A 167 -9.95 9.46 -5.80
CA ASP A 167 -10.81 8.60 -6.63
C ASP A 167 -10.68 7.11 -6.23
N GLU A 168 -10.64 6.86 -4.92
CA GLU A 168 -10.56 5.53 -4.27
C GLU A 168 -9.22 4.79 -4.49
N MET A 169 -8.18 5.51 -4.94
CA MET A 169 -6.88 4.92 -5.25
C MET A 169 -5.77 5.36 -4.29
N GLY A 170 -4.91 4.44 -3.86
CA GLY A 170 -3.77 4.79 -3.02
C GLY A 170 -2.81 3.63 -2.78
N ILE A 171 -1.62 3.96 -2.30
CA ILE A 171 -0.60 3.00 -1.88
C ILE A 171 -0.26 3.29 -0.42
N LEU A 172 -0.52 2.33 0.46
CA LEU A 172 0.04 2.32 1.80
C LEU A 172 1.40 1.61 1.74
N PHE A 173 2.46 2.32 2.11
CA PHE A 173 3.82 1.81 2.08
C PHE A 173 4.54 2.13 3.39
N SER A 174 4.94 1.09 4.12
CA SER A 174 5.77 1.20 5.33
C SER A 174 6.85 0.14 5.31
N THR A 175 8.09 0.52 5.62
CA THR A 175 9.18 -0.43 5.86
C THR A 175 9.18 -0.99 7.29
N GLU A 176 8.46 -0.34 8.20
CA GLU A 176 8.34 -0.77 9.59
C GLU A 176 6.94 -1.35 9.79
N ALA A 177 6.89 -2.66 10.02
CA ALA A 177 5.64 -3.38 10.29
C ALA A 177 4.94 -2.81 11.53
N ASP A 178 5.70 -2.44 12.57
CA ASP A 178 5.18 -1.89 13.82
C ASP A 178 4.42 -0.58 13.60
N THR A 179 4.82 0.25 12.63
CA THR A 179 4.11 1.51 12.33
C THR A 179 2.68 1.24 11.85
N LEU A 180 2.50 0.24 10.98
CA LEU A 180 1.17 -0.16 10.51
C LEU A 180 0.40 -0.89 11.63
N ALA A 181 1.05 -1.81 12.34
CA ALA A 181 0.42 -2.57 13.43
C ALA A 181 -0.09 -1.65 14.55
N ASN A 182 0.68 -0.64 14.92
CA ASN A 182 0.28 0.37 15.91
C ASN A 182 -0.94 1.17 15.43
N SER A 183 -1.02 1.48 14.13
CA SER A 183 -2.15 2.22 13.57
C SER A 183 -3.42 1.36 13.56
N LEU A 184 -3.30 0.07 13.21
CA LEU A 184 -4.41 -0.88 13.19
C LEU A 184 -4.94 -1.27 14.58
N THR A 185 -4.11 -1.14 15.62
CA THR A 185 -4.51 -1.46 17.01
C THR A 185 -5.13 -0.27 17.76
N GLN A 186 -5.04 0.95 17.22
CA GLN A 186 -5.66 2.13 17.82
C GLN A 186 -7.15 2.23 17.48
N ASP A 187 -8.00 2.53 18.48
CA ASP A 187 -9.47 2.67 18.31
C ASP A 187 -9.88 3.70 17.23
N TRP A 188 -9.04 4.71 16.98
CA TRP A 188 -9.28 5.78 16.00
C TRP A 188 -8.45 5.62 14.70
N GLY A 189 -7.57 4.63 14.66
CA GLY A 189 -6.66 4.32 13.56
C GLY A 189 -6.98 3.00 12.86
N ASN A 190 -7.90 2.19 13.40
CA ASN A 190 -8.24 0.90 12.82
C ASN A 190 -9.06 1.07 11.52
N PHE A 191 -8.37 0.98 10.39
CA PHE A 191 -8.95 0.89 9.04
C PHE A 191 -8.78 -0.52 8.43
N SER A 192 -8.68 -1.57 9.28
CA SER A 192 -8.49 -2.95 8.82
C SER A 192 -9.68 -3.49 8.02
N ASP A 193 -10.88 -3.01 8.30
CA ASP A 193 -12.10 -3.18 7.51
C ASP A 193 -11.94 -2.59 6.10
N VAL A 194 -11.44 -1.35 5.99
CA VAL A 194 -11.16 -0.69 4.70
C VAL A 194 -10.19 -1.52 3.86
N LEU A 195 -9.12 -2.05 4.47
CA LEU A 195 -8.16 -2.91 3.75
C LEU A 195 -8.81 -4.21 3.25
N ARG A 196 -9.70 -4.82 4.04
CA ARG A 196 -10.42 -6.04 3.65
C ARG A 196 -11.43 -5.77 2.53
N CYS A 197 -12.22 -4.70 2.64
CA CYS A 197 -13.14 -4.29 1.58
C CYS A 197 -12.39 -3.97 0.29
N ALA A 198 -11.28 -3.24 0.37
CA ALA A 198 -10.43 -2.93 -0.78
C ALA A 198 -9.85 -4.19 -1.45
N PHE A 199 -9.47 -5.22 -0.68
CA PHE A 199 -8.99 -6.49 -1.22
C PHE A 199 -10.11 -7.29 -1.91
N HIS A 200 -11.33 -7.22 -1.40
CA HIS A 200 -12.50 -7.90 -1.96
C HIS A 200 -13.27 -7.09 -3.02
N HIS A 201 -12.79 -5.89 -3.35
CA HIS A 201 -13.47 -4.94 -4.25
C HIS A 201 -14.91 -4.63 -3.78
N GLU A 202 -15.06 -4.47 -2.47
CA GLU A 202 -16.31 -4.11 -1.80
C GLU A 202 -16.33 -2.63 -1.42
N SER A 203 -17.53 -2.06 -1.31
CA SER A 203 -17.71 -0.70 -0.82
C SER A 203 -17.35 -0.60 0.66
N VAL A 204 -16.77 0.54 1.05
CA VAL A 204 -16.51 0.89 2.44
C VAL A 204 -17.73 1.65 2.98
N GLU A 205 -18.27 1.22 4.12
CA GLU A 205 -19.46 1.81 4.76
C GLU A 205 -19.15 3.04 5.62
#